data_AF-A0A928CKX8-F1
#
_entry.id   AF-A0A928CKX8-F1
#
_cell.length_a   1.000
_cell.length_b   1.000
_cell.length_c   1.000
_cell.angle_alpha   90.00
_cell.angle_beta   90.00
_cell.angle_gamma   90.00
#
_symmetry.space_group_name_H-M   'P 1'
#
loop_
_entity.id
_entity.type
_entity.pdbx_description
1 polymer ?
#
loop_
_entity_poly.entity_id
_entity_poly.type
_entity_poly.pdbx_seq_one_letter_code
_entity_poly.pdbx_strand_id
1 'polypeptide(L)'
;MKKDSDNQLFFDFDTPGCSSLPVMEAAANKDAAIVDASELPPEVELEAESANIAEAAVAVETAVEQQMIAEEQNEVQKAEKKPRKTSGNPELPLYQAVLAHLVREGVSAAALNVPCRQKKYHAPVAAYYSEYTKRLNRLSGTVVVDVYSKRCQCLPECAGAQAVARELVELKQQRGAMEAQIRIDEPHLLAEDELFDEFRSFDYNRSCNKEYHKLCRRIRSLEQSLYKGTRMEQLAKAAVADHLIIAVPENMISADEMPDNWGVWYIMPDRSIREVKAPEKQECSQESRLHLMQNIGHAALNSVLFAQGVKVDNSGRTRFTRQPRARRK
;
A
#
# COMPACT_ATOMS: atom_id res chain seq x y z
N MET A 1 42.32 -45.97 1.27
CA MET A 1 41.44 -46.77 0.38
C MET A 1 40.12 -46.02 0.25
N LYS A 2 39.61 -45.80 -0.97
CA LYS A 2 38.34 -46.36 -1.51
C LYS A 2 37.12 -46.23 -0.57
N LYS A 3 35.96 -45.71 -0.98
CA LYS A 3 35.55 -45.20 -2.31
C LYS A 3 34.31 -44.27 -2.21
N ASP A 4 34.22 -43.37 -3.19
CA ASP A 4 33.07 -42.72 -3.86
C ASP A 4 31.63 -42.97 -3.38
N SER A 5 30.81 -41.89 -3.36
CA SER A 5 29.58 -41.82 -4.18
C SER A 5 29.14 -40.36 -4.36
N ASP A 6 29.02 -39.90 -5.60
CA ASP A 6 28.46 -38.59 -5.95
C ASP A 6 26.92 -38.60 -5.95
N ASN A 7 26.31 -37.42 -5.86
CA ASN A 7 25.06 -37.17 -6.58
C ASN A 7 24.92 -35.68 -6.93
N GLN A 8 25.28 -35.31 -8.16
CA GLN A 8 25.05 -33.97 -8.72
C GLN A 8 23.73 -33.99 -9.49
N LEU A 9 22.85 -33.01 -9.24
CA LEU A 9 21.69 -32.76 -10.10
C LEU A 9 21.89 -31.48 -10.91
N PHE A 10 22.30 -31.69 -12.14
CA PHE A 10 22.16 -30.74 -13.25
C PHE A 10 20.68 -30.33 -13.41
N PHE A 11 20.46 -29.11 -13.88
CA PHE A 11 19.23 -28.74 -14.59
C PHE A 11 19.61 -27.84 -15.76
N ASP A 12 19.47 -28.38 -16.96
CA ASP A 12 19.87 -27.73 -18.20
C ASP A 12 18.96 -26.55 -18.58
N PHE A 13 19.53 -25.64 -19.37
CA PHE A 13 18.95 -24.36 -19.70
C PHE A 13 18.72 -24.30 -21.22
N ASP A 14 17.54 -24.70 -21.68
CA ASP A 14 17.28 -24.85 -23.11
C ASP A 14 16.06 -24.05 -23.62
N THR A 15 16.33 -23.24 -24.63
CA THR A 15 15.35 -22.57 -25.50
C THR A 15 15.98 -22.56 -26.89
N PRO A 16 15.25 -23.00 -27.94
CA PRO A 16 14.49 -21.99 -28.70
C PRO A 16 13.20 -22.51 -29.36
N GLY A 17 12.41 -21.58 -29.90
CA GLY A 17 11.25 -21.89 -30.76
C GLY A 17 10.65 -20.63 -31.38
N CYS A 18 10.77 -20.46 -32.69
CA CYS A 18 10.17 -19.36 -33.47
C CYS A 18 9.39 -19.97 -34.67
N SER A 19 8.64 -19.15 -35.42
CA SER A 19 7.68 -19.51 -36.49
C SER A 19 6.34 -20.12 -35.98
N SER A 20 5.18 -19.98 -36.64
CA SER A 20 4.79 -19.15 -37.81
C SER A 20 3.26 -18.89 -37.84
N LEU A 21 2.81 -17.92 -38.65
CA LEU A 21 1.40 -17.75 -39.10
C LEU A 21 1.05 -18.83 -40.16
N PRO A 22 -0.23 -19.18 -40.44
CA PRO A 22 -1.24 -18.32 -41.09
C PRO A 22 -2.50 -18.10 -40.20
N VAL A 23 -3.32 -17.05 -40.31
CA VAL A 23 -4.19 -16.58 -41.44
C VAL A 23 -5.27 -17.61 -41.82
N MET A 24 -6.55 -17.27 -41.58
CA MET A 24 -7.70 -17.93 -42.20
C MET A 24 -8.26 -17.09 -43.36
N GLU A 25 -8.85 -17.76 -44.32
CA GLU A 25 -9.31 -17.26 -45.62
C GLU A 25 -10.82 -17.50 -45.76
N ALA A 26 -11.57 -16.52 -46.28
CA ALA A 26 -12.96 -16.71 -46.74
C ALA A 26 -13.41 -15.61 -47.72
N ALA A 27 -14.17 -16.04 -48.75
CA ALA A 27 -14.89 -15.30 -49.81
C ALA A 27 -15.13 -13.78 -49.61
N ALA A 28 -14.84 -12.88 -50.56
CA ALA A 28 -15.19 -12.81 -51.99
C ALA A 28 -16.69 -12.55 -52.30
N ASN A 29 -17.01 -11.38 -52.88
CA ASN A 29 -17.53 -11.30 -54.26
C ASN A 29 -17.69 -9.87 -54.84
N LYS A 30 -17.53 -9.78 -56.18
CA LYS A 30 -18.15 -8.85 -57.16
C LYS A 30 -17.85 -7.33 -57.16
N ASP A 31 -17.17 -6.91 -58.24
CA ASP A 31 -17.66 -6.12 -59.40
C ASP A 31 -18.61 -4.90 -59.12
N ALA A 32 -18.51 -3.74 -59.79
CA ALA A 32 -17.86 -3.35 -61.06
C ALA A 32 -17.63 -1.81 -61.20
N ALA A 33 -16.94 -1.37 -62.27
CA ALA A 33 -16.92 -0.04 -62.96
C ALA A 33 -17.01 1.29 -62.13
N ILE A 34 -16.17 2.32 -62.26
CA ILE A 34 -15.36 2.89 -63.37
C ILE A 34 -16.17 3.49 -64.56
N VAL A 35 -16.55 4.77 -64.42
CA VAL A 35 -16.47 5.90 -65.39
C VAL A 35 -16.37 7.17 -64.52
N ASP A 36 -15.25 7.90 -64.43
CA ASP A 36 -14.64 8.90 -65.36
C ASP A 36 -15.31 10.30 -65.30
N ALA A 37 -14.62 11.34 -65.80
CA ALA A 37 -14.56 12.66 -65.16
C ALA A 37 -15.26 13.85 -65.85
N SER A 38 -15.27 15.00 -65.14
CA SER A 38 -15.51 16.39 -65.61
C SER A 38 -16.93 16.72 -66.13
N GLU A 39 -17.47 17.95 -66.09
CA GLU A 39 -16.86 19.30 -66.16
C GLU A 39 -17.50 20.34 -65.17
N LEU A 40 -17.19 21.63 -65.33
CA LEU A 40 -17.66 22.79 -64.54
C LEU A 40 -18.44 23.81 -65.43
N PRO A 41 -19.12 24.85 -64.89
CA PRO A 41 -20.26 25.53 -65.52
C PRO A 41 -19.87 26.75 -66.39
N PRO A 42 -20.83 27.50 -66.99
CA PRO A 42 -21.50 28.66 -66.32
C PRO A 42 -22.97 28.85 -66.85
N GLU A 43 -23.81 29.90 -66.67
CA GLU A 43 -23.91 31.13 -65.81
C GLU A 43 -25.35 31.73 -65.86
N VAL A 44 -25.76 32.57 -64.87
CA VAL A 44 -26.95 33.51 -64.82
C VAL A 44 -28.37 32.91 -65.07
N GLU A 45 -29.57 33.51 -64.84
CA GLU A 45 -30.13 34.81 -64.35
C GLU A 45 -31.18 34.50 -63.21
N LEU A 46 -31.48 35.31 -62.18
CA LEU A 46 -32.21 36.60 -62.10
C LEU A 46 -33.57 36.60 -62.86
N GLU A 47 -34.73 37.04 -62.35
CA GLU A 47 -35.12 37.82 -61.15
C GLU A 47 -36.45 37.29 -60.53
N ALA A 48 -36.68 37.47 -59.21
CA ALA A 48 -38.01 37.29 -58.57
C ALA A 48 -38.14 37.93 -57.16
N GLU A 49 -37.51 39.09 -56.91
CA GLU A 49 -37.57 39.72 -55.57
C GLU A 49 -38.90 40.47 -55.33
N SER A 50 -39.51 40.29 -54.15
CA SER A 50 -40.42 41.26 -53.50
C SER A 50 -41.06 40.74 -52.20
N ALA A 51 -41.21 39.43 -52.01
CA ALA A 51 -41.87 38.86 -50.82
C ALA A 51 -40.94 38.65 -49.60
N ASN A 52 -39.69 38.19 -49.81
CA ASN A 52 -38.84 37.66 -48.73
C ASN A 52 -38.27 38.70 -47.75
N ILE A 53 -38.38 40.00 -48.04
CA ILE A 53 -37.65 41.06 -47.29
C ILE A 53 -38.21 41.23 -45.87
N ALA A 54 -39.51 41.05 -45.66
CA ALA A 54 -40.14 41.20 -44.35
C ALA A 54 -39.85 40.02 -43.40
N GLU A 55 -39.85 38.79 -43.93
CA GLU A 55 -39.64 37.58 -43.13
C GLU A 55 -38.15 37.39 -42.78
N ALA A 56 -37.24 37.77 -43.68
CA ALA A 56 -35.80 37.77 -43.42
C ALA A 56 -35.39 38.71 -42.27
N ALA A 57 -36.03 39.88 -42.13
CA ALA A 57 -35.70 40.84 -41.07
C ALA A 57 -35.91 40.26 -39.66
N VAL A 58 -37.07 39.62 -39.43
CA VAL A 58 -37.43 38.99 -38.14
C VAL A 58 -36.54 37.77 -37.84
N ALA A 59 -36.16 37.02 -38.88
CA ALA A 59 -35.24 35.90 -38.76
C ALA A 59 -33.81 36.34 -38.40
N VAL A 60 -33.34 37.48 -38.91
CA VAL A 60 -32.02 38.04 -38.57
C VAL A 60 -32.00 38.57 -37.13
N GLU A 61 -33.04 39.31 -36.71
CA GLU A 61 -33.10 39.90 -35.37
C GLU A 61 -33.12 38.81 -34.28
N THR A 62 -33.92 37.76 -34.47
CA THR A 62 -33.94 36.59 -33.56
C THR A 62 -32.66 35.74 -33.62
N ALA A 63 -31.98 35.66 -34.76
CA ALA A 63 -30.68 34.97 -34.86
C ALA A 63 -29.55 35.70 -34.11
N VAL A 64 -29.52 37.04 -34.16
CA VAL A 64 -28.53 37.85 -33.42
C VAL A 64 -28.73 37.72 -31.91
N GLU A 65 -29.98 37.80 -31.43
CA GLU A 65 -30.29 37.65 -30.00
C GLU A 65 -29.91 36.25 -29.48
N GLN A 66 -30.17 35.19 -30.25
CA GLN A 66 -29.73 33.83 -29.93
C GLN A 66 -28.21 33.66 -29.93
N GLN A 67 -27.48 34.33 -30.83
CA GLN A 67 -26.02 34.31 -30.85
C GLN A 67 -25.41 35.00 -29.62
N MET A 68 -25.93 36.16 -29.21
CA MET A 68 -25.45 36.84 -28.01
C MET A 68 -25.63 35.99 -26.73
N ILE A 69 -26.79 35.35 -26.58
CA ILE A 69 -27.05 34.43 -25.45
C ILE A 69 -26.10 33.21 -25.50
N ALA A 70 -25.79 32.69 -26.69
CA ALA A 70 -24.88 31.56 -26.85
C ALA A 70 -23.41 31.91 -26.52
N GLU A 71 -22.95 33.12 -26.86
CA GLU A 71 -21.59 33.57 -26.51
C GLU A 71 -21.44 33.87 -25.01
N GLU A 72 -22.40 34.54 -24.39
CA GLU A 72 -22.38 34.85 -22.95
C GLU A 72 -22.36 33.56 -22.09
N GLN A 73 -23.15 32.54 -22.46
CA GLN A 73 -23.12 31.23 -21.81
C GLN A 73 -21.80 30.47 -22.01
N ASN A 74 -21.03 30.78 -23.07
CA ASN A 74 -19.75 30.14 -23.39
C ASN A 74 -18.57 30.82 -22.66
N GLU A 75 -18.64 32.14 -22.46
CA GLU A 75 -17.72 32.91 -21.61
C GLU A 75 -17.82 32.48 -20.14
N VAL A 76 -19.03 32.35 -19.59
CA VAL A 76 -19.25 31.88 -18.21
C VAL A 76 -18.69 30.45 -18.02
N GLN A 77 -18.85 29.56 -19.00
CA GLN A 77 -18.28 28.21 -18.95
C GLN A 77 -16.75 28.16 -19.11
N LYS A 78 -16.11 29.18 -19.70
CA LYS A 78 -14.64 29.32 -19.75
C LYS A 78 -14.03 29.82 -18.44
N ALA A 79 -14.80 30.48 -17.58
CA ALA A 79 -14.31 31.03 -16.32
C ALA A 79 -13.98 29.95 -15.27
N GLU A 80 -14.64 28.78 -15.31
CA GLU A 80 -14.35 27.65 -14.41
C GLU A 80 -13.02 26.96 -14.76
N LYS A 81 -11.92 27.57 -14.33
CA LYS A 81 -10.60 26.96 -14.26
C LYS A 81 -10.62 25.77 -13.29
N LYS A 82 -11.02 24.60 -13.81
CA LYS A 82 -11.02 23.30 -13.12
C LYS A 82 -9.81 23.21 -12.18
N PRO A 83 -10.00 23.05 -10.85
CA PRO A 83 -8.92 23.14 -9.90
C PRO A 83 -7.84 22.12 -10.28
N ARG A 84 -6.59 22.59 -10.42
CA ARG A 84 -5.45 21.75 -10.80
C ARG A 84 -5.33 20.60 -9.81
N LYS A 85 -5.84 19.42 -10.19
CA LYS A 85 -5.80 18.21 -9.34
C LYS A 85 -4.36 17.99 -8.89
N THR A 86 -4.10 18.25 -7.61
CA THR A 86 -2.81 17.98 -6.98
C THR A 86 -2.68 16.48 -6.80
N SER A 87 -2.30 15.79 -7.87
CA SER A 87 -2.14 14.34 -7.96
C SER A 87 -0.91 13.83 -7.21
N GLY A 88 -0.69 14.32 -6.00
CA GLY A 88 0.20 13.69 -5.04
C GLY A 88 -0.50 12.48 -4.44
N ASN A 89 0.24 11.41 -4.16
CA ASN A 89 -0.28 10.30 -3.37
C ASN A 89 -0.63 10.84 -1.97
N PRO A 90 -1.89 10.72 -1.48
CA PRO A 90 -2.29 11.22 -0.16
C PRO A 90 -1.51 10.57 0.99
N GLU A 91 -0.94 9.38 0.78
CA GLU A 91 -0.13 8.67 1.77
C GLU A 91 1.34 9.13 1.80
N LEU A 92 1.81 9.90 0.82
CA LEU A 92 3.19 10.43 0.79
C LEU A 92 3.62 11.19 2.07
N PRO A 93 2.82 12.09 2.66
CA PRO A 93 3.17 12.70 3.96
C PRO A 93 3.25 11.67 5.10
N LEU A 94 2.45 10.59 5.06
CA LEU A 94 2.47 9.53 6.08
C LEU A 94 3.78 8.72 5.98
N TYR A 95 4.15 8.28 4.76
CA TYR A 95 5.44 7.62 4.51
C TYR A 95 6.63 8.50 4.91
N GLN A 96 6.53 9.82 4.69
CA GLN A 96 7.57 10.77 5.11
C GLN A 96 7.68 10.91 6.63
N ALA A 97 6.56 10.88 7.37
CA ALA A 97 6.58 10.89 8.83
C ALA A 97 7.20 9.60 9.40
N VAL A 98 6.78 8.43 8.88
CA VAL A 98 7.28 7.12 9.30
C VAL A 98 8.78 6.98 9.05
N LEU A 99 9.28 7.32 7.85
CA LEU A 99 10.71 7.29 7.56
C LEU A 99 11.50 8.27 8.45
N ALA A 100 10.96 9.47 8.72
CA ALA A 100 11.62 10.45 9.58
C ALA A 100 11.65 10.03 11.06
N HIS A 101 10.68 9.25 11.54
CA HIS A 101 10.72 8.66 12.88
C HIS A 101 11.72 7.51 12.96
N LEU A 102 11.67 6.55 12.03
CA LEU A 102 12.62 5.42 11.96
C LEU A 102 14.09 5.89 11.94
N VAL A 103 14.40 6.98 11.23
CA VAL A 103 15.75 7.58 11.22
C VAL A 103 16.14 8.21 12.57
N ARG A 104 15.18 8.71 13.38
CA ARG A 104 15.43 9.17 14.76
C ARG A 104 15.66 7.99 15.72
N GLU A 105 14.95 6.88 15.52
CA GLU A 105 15.16 5.61 16.25
C GLU A 105 16.48 4.90 15.86
N GLY A 106 17.26 5.45 14.94
CA GLY A 106 18.58 4.92 14.59
C GLY A 106 18.57 3.66 13.73
N VAL A 107 17.54 3.44 12.90
CA VAL A 107 17.56 2.32 11.92
C VAL A 107 18.81 2.35 11.05
N SER A 108 19.39 1.17 10.82
CA SER A 108 20.57 1.04 9.96
C SER A 108 20.22 1.12 8.47
N ALA A 109 19.02 0.68 8.09
CA ALA A 109 18.40 1.01 6.81
C ALA A 109 16.87 0.89 6.88
N ALA A 110 16.19 1.63 6.01
CA ALA A 110 14.75 1.50 5.74
C ALA A 110 14.47 1.63 4.24
N ALA A 111 13.40 0.99 3.76
CA ALA A 111 12.94 1.10 2.38
C ALA A 111 11.41 1.08 2.28
N LEU A 112 10.90 1.57 1.15
CA LEU A 112 9.47 1.58 0.82
C LEU A 112 9.09 0.41 -0.10
N ASN A 113 7.85 -0.06 -0.01
CA ASN A 113 7.28 -1.11 -0.88
C ASN A 113 8.11 -2.42 -0.90
N VAL A 114 8.51 -2.89 0.28
CA VAL A 114 9.46 -4.00 0.46
C VAL A 114 8.75 -5.35 0.33
N PRO A 115 9.15 -6.27 -0.57
CA PRO A 115 8.54 -7.60 -0.66
C PRO A 115 8.89 -8.46 0.57
N CYS A 116 7.89 -9.13 1.16
CA CYS A 116 8.05 -9.77 2.47
C CYS A 116 8.42 -11.27 2.43
N ARG A 117 7.80 -12.05 1.52
CA ARG A 117 8.01 -13.52 1.38
C ARG A 117 7.56 -14.07 0.03
N GLN A 118 6.58 -13.44 -0.61
CA GLN A 118 6.07 -13.80 -1.94
C GLN A 118 5.73 -12.52 -2.72
N LYS A 119 5.77 -12.56 -4.07
CA LYS A 119 5.47 -11.43 -4.97
C LYS A 119 4.07 -10.79 -4.78
N LYS A 120 3.19 -11.41 -3.98
CA LYS A 120 1.84 -10.92 -3.69
C LYS A 120 1.79 -9.86 -2.58
N TYR A 121 2.79 -9.82 -1.68
CA TYR A 121 2.73 -9.01 -0.46
C TYR A 121 3.98 -8.15 -0.25
N HIS A 122 3.75 -6.84 -0.21
CA HIS A 122 4.74 -5.82 0.09
C HIS A 122 4.36 -5.09 1.38
N ALA A 123 5.33 -4.92 2.28
CA ALA A 123 5.26 -3.97 3.38
C ALA A 123 5.41 -2.55 2.83
N PRO A 124 4.51 -1.60 3.17
CA PRO A 124 4.65 -0.22 2.69
C PRO A 124 5.95 0.44 3.17
N VAL A 125 6.38 0.16 4.40
CA VAL A 125 7.72 0.47 4.92
C VAL A 125 8.29 -0.75 5.64
N ALA A 126 9.57 -1.06 5.46
CA ALA A 126 10.30 -1.98 6.32
C ALA A 126 11.71 -1.47 6.62
N ALA A 127 12.22 -1.81 7.80
CA ALA A 127 13.50 -1.34 8.31
C ALA A 127 14.22 -2.43 9.12
N TYR A 128 15.52 -2.23 9.37
CA TYR A 128 16.27 -3.07 10.29
C TYR A 128 17.28 -2.28 11.13
N TYR A 129 17.56 -2.81 12.32
CA TYR A 129 18.58 -2.33 13.24
C TYR A 129 19.78 -3.28 13.20
N SER A 130 20.99 -2.73 13.12
CA SER A 130 22.22 -3.50 13.23
C SER A 130 23.17 -2.91 14.26
N GLU A 131 23.69 -3.78 15.12
CA GLU A 131 24.67 -3.44 16.15
C GLU A 131 26.08 -3.63 15.62
N TYR A 132 26.95 -2.64 15.86
CA TYR A 132 28.36 -2.75 15.53
C TYR A 132 29.07 -3.68 16.52
N THR A 133 29.28 -4.93 16.14
CA THR A 133 30.28 -5.78 16.80
C THR A 133 31.66 -5.46 16.21
N LYS A 134 32.73 -5.51 17.02
CA LYS A 134 34.13 -5.09 16.72
C LYS A 134 34.79 -5.59 15.41
N ARG A 135 34.11 -6.38 14.57
CA ARG A 135 34.57 -6.87 13.26
C ARG A 135 33.46 -6.92 12.18
N LEU A 136 32.17 -6.97 12.55
CA LEU A 136 31.03 -7.05 11.63
C LEU A 136 29.78 -6.42 12.28
N ASN A 137 28.93 -5.80 11.47
CA ASN A 137 27.58 -5.43 11.91
C ASN A 137 26.74 -6.71 12.08
N ARG A 138 26.01 -6.83 13.18
CA ARG A 138 25.06 -7.92 13.44
C ARG A 138 23.64 -7.40 13.37
N LEU A 139 22.75 -8.15 12.72
CA LEU A 139 21.32 -7.84 12.66
C LEU A 139 20.70 -8.05 14.05
N SER A 140 20.24 -6.97 14.67
CA SER A 140 19.69 -6.97 16.05
C SER A 140 18.18 -7.22 16.05
N GLY A 141 17.47 -6.53 15.15
CA GLY A 141 16.03 -6.74 14.94
C GLY A 141 15.53 -6.11 13.65
N THR A 142 14.33 -6.54 13.22
CA THR A 142 13.65 -6.00 12.03
C THR A 142 12.27 -5.43 12.37
N VAL A 143 11.86 -4.43 11.59
CA VAL A 143 10.57 -3.73 11.71
C VAL A 143 9.83 -3.75 10.37
N VAL A 144 8.53 -4.02 10.41
CA VAL A 144 7.60 -3.72 9.32
C VAL A 144 6.58 -2.71 9.83
N VAL A 145 6.48 -1.56 9.14
CA VAL A 145 5.44 -0.56 9.42
C VAL A 145 4.42 -0.60 8.29
N ASP A 146 3.20 -1.01 8.63
CA ASP A 146 2.06 -0.96 7.75
C ASP A 146 1.37 0.41 7.87
N VAL A 147 1.11 1.07 6.73
CA VAL A 147 0.65 2.47 6.70
C VAL A 147 -0.72 2.54 6.08
N TYR A 148 -1.64 3.25 6.73
CA TYR A 148 -3.02 3.38 6.31
C TYR A 148 -3.48 4.84 6.33
N SER A 149 -4.24 5.24 5.30
CA SER A 149 -4.87 6.56 5.19
C SER A 149 -6.37 6.55 5.52
N LYS A 150 -6.99 5.38 5.66
CA LYS A 150 -8.42 5.22 5.98
C LYS A 150 -8.69 3.98 6.85
N ARG A 151 -9.67 4.07 7.75
CA ARG A 151 -10.09 2.99 8.66
C ARG A 151 -10.53 1.72 7.92
N CYS A 152 -11.18 1.85 6.76
CA CYS A 152 -11.59 0.74 5.90
C CYS A 152 -10.43 -0.10 5.30
N GLN A 153 -9.18 0.38 5.37
CA GLN A 153 -8.02 -0.35 4.85
C GLN A 153 -7.42 -1.32 5.89
N CYS A 154 -7.55 -1.01 7.18
CA CYS A 154 -7.02 -1.80 8.31
C CYS A 154 -8.08 -2.64 9.01
N LEU A 155 -9.31 -2.12 9.10
CA LEU A 155 -10.48 -2.78 9.69
C LEU A 155 -11.53 -2.99 8.59
N PRO A 156 -11.92 -4.24 8.27
CA PRO A 156 -12.91 -4.49 7.23
C PRO A 156 -14.30 -4.00 7.68
N GLU A 157 -14.93 -3.14 6.87
CA GLU A 157 -16.26 -2.57 7.13
C GLU A 157 -17.38 -3.57 6.78
N CYS A 158 -17.34 -4.75 7.43
CA CYS A 158 -18.35 -5.78 7.33
C CYS A 158 -19.52 -5.54 8.31
N ALA A 159 -20.71 -6.06 7.99
CA ALA A 159 -21.84 -6.05 8.90
C ALA A 159 -21.47 -6.73 10.23
N GLY A 160 -21.67 -6.02 11.35
CA GLY A 160 -21.30 -6.49 12.69
C GLY A 160 -19.83 -6.25 13.11
N ALA A 161 -18.93 -5.81 12.20
CA ALA A 161 -17.51 -5.63 12.54
C ALA A 161 -17.29 -4.61 13.67
N GLN A 162 -18.09 -3.53 13.72
CA GLN A 162 -18.05 -2.56 14.82
C GLN A 162 -18.54 -3.13 16.17
N ALA A 163 -19.44 -4.10 16.16
CA ALA A 163 -19.90 -4.76 17.39
C ALA A 163 -18.83 -5.75 17.90
N VAL A 164 -18.22 -6.52 17.00
CA VAL A 164 -17.08 -7.41 17.30
C VAL A 164 -15.88 -6.61 17.83
N ALA A 165 -15.59 -5.43 17.25
CA ALA A 165 -14.52 -4.56 17.76
C ALA A 165 -14.80 -4.03 19.17
N ARG A 166 -16.06 -3.71 19.51
CA ARG A 166 -16.44 -3.30 20.88
C ARG A 166 -16.34 -4.46 21.88
N GLU A 167 -16.87 -5.65 21.53
CA GLU A 167 -16.74 -6.86 22.36
C GLU A 167 -15.26 -7.19 22.63
N LEU A 168 -14.40 -7.05 21.62
CA LEU A 168 -12.95 -7.24 21.73
C LEU A 168 -12.30 -6.24 22.71
N VAL A 169 -12.67 -4.95 22.67
CA VAL A 169 -12.16 -3.93 23.61
C VAL A 169 -12.63 -4.22 25.04
N GLU A 170 -13.92 -4.52 25.23
CA GLU A 170 -14.49 -4.88 26.54
C GLU A 170 -13.80 -6.12 27.13
N LEU A 171 -13.56 -7.16 26.32
CA LEU A 171 -12.84 -8.35 26.74
C LEU A 171 -11.37 -8.09 27.06
N LYS A 172 -10.68 -7.19 26.33
CA LYS A 172 -9.29 -6.81 26.67
C LYS A 172 -9.21 -6.05 28.00
N GLN A 173 -10.18 -5.20 28.30
CA GLN A 173 -10.29 -4.55 29.61
C GLN A 173 -10.56 -5.57 30.73
N GLN A 174 -11.46 -6.54 30.50
CA GLN A 174 -11.68 -7.66 31.43
C GLN A 174 -10.42 -8.54 31.60
N ARG A 175 -9.61 -8.72 30.54
CA ARG A 175 -8.32 -9.41 30.65
C ARG A 175 -7.37 -8.68 31.58
N GLY A 176 -7.15 -7.37 31.37
CA GLY A 176 -6.30 -6.55 32.22
C GLY A 176 -6.74 -6.53 33.69
N ALA A 177 -8.05 -6.55 33.95
CA ALA A 177 -8.59 -6.68 35.31
C ALA A 177 -8.27 -8.05 35.95
N MET A 178 -8.37 -9.15 35.20
CA MET A 178 -7.94 -10.48 35.69
C MET A 178 -6.42 -10.60 35.82
N GLU A 179 -5.63 -10.03 34.90
CA GLU A 179 -4.17 -9.97 35.03
C GLU A 179 -3.75 -9.26 36.32
N ALA A 180 -4.42 -8.16 36.68
CA ALA A 180 -4.16 -7.44 37.93
C ALA A 180 -4.50 -8.26 39.19
N GLN A 181 -5.51 -9.13 39.14
CA GLN A 181 -5.84 -10.07 40.22
C GLN A 181 -4.82 -11.22 40.29
N ILE A 182 -4.46 -11.80 39.13
CA ILE A 182 -3.48 -12.89 39.02
C ILE A 182 -2.10 -12.47 39.53
N ARG A 183 -1.68 -11.20 39.40
CA ARG A 183 -0.44 -10.67 40.02
C ARG A 183 -0.44 -10.73 41.55
N ILE A 184 -1.61 -10.75 42.19
CA ILE A 184 -1.78 -10.81 43.65
C ILE A 184 -1.91 -12.27 44.10
N ASP A 185 -2.74 -13.05 43.40
CA ASP A 185 -3.08 -14.43 43.77
C ASP A 185 -1.98 -15.46 43.36
N GLU A 186 -1.29 -15.22 42.26
CA GLU A 186 -0.30 -16.13 41.67
C GLU A 186 1.08 -15.44 41.47
N PRO A 187 1.73 -14.92 42.53
CA PRO A 187 2.99 -14.18 42.42
C PRO A 187 4.17 -15.03 41.93
N HIS A 188 4.03 -16.36 41.90
CA HIS A 188 5.00 -17.32 41.34
C HIS A 188 5.06 -17.30 39.80
N LEU A 189 4.23 -16.48 39.14
CA LEU A 189 4.28 -16.24 37.69
C LEU A 189 5.29 -15.14 37.30
N LEU A 190 5.83 -14.42 38.28
CA LEU A 190 6.88 -13.41 38.10
C LEU A 190 8.16 -14.06 37.54
N ALA A 191 8.81 -13.39 36.58
CA ALA A 191 10.13 -13.82 36.12
C ALA A 191 11.21 -13.55 37.21
N GLU A 192 11.99 -14.58 37.56
CA GLU A 192 12.92 -14.54 38.70
C GLU A 192 14.18 -13.69 38.45
N ASP A 193 14.49 -13.37 37.19
CA ASP A 193 15.73 -12.67 36.77
C ASP A 193 15.67 -11.13 36.87
N GLU A 194 14.53 -10.54 37.23
CA GLU A 194 14.29 -9.09 37.13
C GLU A 194 14.49 -8.35 38.47
N LEU A 195 15.71 -7.81 38.65
CA LEU A 195 16.18 -7.10 39.84
C LEU A 195 15.44 -5.80 40.22
N PHE A 196 14.43 -5.36 39.45
CA PHE A 196 13.79 -4.07 39.59
C PHE A 196 12.27 -4.16 39.38
N ASP A 197 11.50 -3.60 40.32
CA ASP A 197 10.03 -3.67 40.35
C ASP A 197 9.35 -3.08 39.10
N GLU A 198 10.00 -2.10 38.45
CA GLU A 198 9.52 -1.43 37.23
C GLU A 198 9.62 -2.30 35.96
N PHE A 199 10.47 -3.34 35.98
CA PHE A 199 10.70 -4.22 34.82
C PHE A 199 10.07 -5.61 34.96
N ARG A 200 9.33 -5.87 36.06
CA ARG A 200 8.73 -7.17 36.39
C ARG A 200 7.71 -7.66 35.34
N SER A 201 8.10 -8.69 34.60
CA SER A 201 7.29 -9.45 33.66
C SER A 201 6.65 -10.67 34.33
N PHE A 202 5.46 -11.05 33.86
CA PHE A 202 4.67 -12.16 34.42
C PHE A 202 4.27 -13.12 33.30
N ASP A 203 4.59 -14.40 33.43
CA ASP A 203 4.21 -15.43 32.43
C ASP A 203 2.79 -15.95 32.68
N TYR A 204 1.79 -15.13 32.34
CA TYR A 204 0.37 -15.48 32.49
C TYR A 204 -0.05 -16.75 31.74
N ASN A 205 0.78 -17.29 30.83
CA ASN A 205 0.49 -18.58 30.18
C ASN A 205 0.52 -19.74 31.17
N ARG A 206 1.26 -19.61 32.28
CA ARG A 206 1.34 -20.63 33.36
C ARG A 206 0.25 -20.50 34.42
N SER A 207 -0.54 -19.42 34.40
CA SER A 207 -1.63 -19.18 35.37
C SER A 207 -2.60 -20.36 35.46
N CYS A 208 -3.05 -20.71 36.67
CA CYS A 208 -4.05 -21.77 36.86
C CYS A 208 -5.49 -21.26 36.66
N ASN A 209 -5.70 -19.96 36.43
CA ASN A 209 -7.02 -19.35 36.24
C ASN A 209 -7.67 -19.79 34.91
N LYS A 210 -8.62 -20.72 35.01
CA LYS A 210 -9.35 -21.28 33.87
C LYS A 210 -10.24 -20.25 33.14
N GLU A 211 -10.75 -19.24 33.84
CA GLU A 211 -11.59 -18.21 33.23
C GLU A 211 -10.77 -17.21 32.41
N TYR A 212 -9.58 -16.83 32.90
CA TYR A 212 -8.58 -16.09 32.12
C TYR A 212 -8.24 -16.84 30.83
N HIS A 213 -7.93 -18.14 30.90
CA HIS A 213 -7.66 -18.96 29.71
C HIS A 213 -8.84 -19.08 28.74
N LYS A 214 -10.10 -19.10 29.23
CA LYS A 214 -11.29 -19.03 28.35
C LYS A 214 -11.39 -17.67 27.65
N LEU A 215 -11.22 -16.57 28.38
CA LEU A 215 -11.32 -15.21 27.85
C LEU A 215 -10.23 -14.95 26.80
N CYS A 216 -8.98 -15.38 27.05
CA CYS A 216 -7.90 -15.30 26.07
C CYS A 216 -8.20 -16.09 24.78
N ARG A 217 -8.90 -17.24 24.87
CA ARG A 217 -9.40 -17.98 23.69
C ARG A 217 -10.53 -17.24 22.98
N ARG A 218 -11.44 -16.57 23.71
CA ARG A 218 -12.50 -15.74 23.13
C ARG A 218 -11.92 -14.55 22.36
N ILE A 219 -10.98 -13.80 22.95
CA ILE A 219 -10.26 -12.70 22.27
C ILE A 219 -9.62 -13.21 20.97
N ARG A 220 -8.78 -14.25 21.04
CA ARG A 220 -8.11 -14.82 19.85
C ARG A 220 -9.12 -15.26 18.77
N SER A 221 -10.27 -15.79 19.16
CA SER A 221 -11.35 -16.18 18.23
C SER A 221 -12.05 -14.99 17.58
N LEU A 222 -12.22 -13.87 18.28
CA LEU A 222 -12.78 -12.63 17.74
C LEU A 222 -11.77 -11.91 16.84
N GLU A 223 -10.50 -11.82 17.25
CA GLU A 223 -9.41 -11.28 16.44
C GLU A 223 -9.25 -12.08 15.13
N GLN A 224 -9.25 -13.41 15.19
CA GLN A 224 -9.22 -14.27 14.00
C GLN A 224 -10.48 -14.12 13.13
N SER A 225 -11.63 -13.74 13.70
CA SER A 225 -12.85 -13.47 12.93
C SER A 225 -12.81 -12.10 12.23
N LEU A 226 -12.36 -11.06 12.93
CA LEU A 226 -12.29 -9.68 12.47
C LEU A 226 -11.18 -9.44 11.45
N TYR A 227 -9.99 -10.02 11.66
CA TYR A 227 -8.81 -9.78 10.84
C TYR A 227 -8.57 -10.85 9.75
N LYS A 228 -9.48 -11.82 9.59
CA LYS A 228 -9.30 -12.97 8.69
C LYS A 228 -8.92 -12.56 7.27
N GLY A 229 -7.72 -12.93 6.83
CA GLY A 229 -7.28 -12.65 5.47
C GLY A 229 -6.92 -11.18 5.17
N THR A 230 -6.87 -10.30 6.18
CA THR A 230 -6.27 -8.95 6.05
C THR A 230 -4.76 -9.04 5.82
N ARG A 231 -4.15 -7.95 5.30
CA ARG A 231 -2.67 -7.86 5.17
C ARG A 231 -1.98 -7.98 6.54
N MET A 232 -2.55 -7.36 7.57
CA MET A 232 -2.05 -7.43 8.95
C MET A 232 -1.99 -8.88 9.46
N GLU A 233 -3.09 -9.63 9.35
CA GLU A 233 -3.14 -11.03 9.80
C GLU A 233 -2.14 -11.92 9.04
N GLN A 234 -1.93 -11.64 7.75
CA GLN A 234 -0.97 -12.38 6.91
C GLN A 234 0.48 -12.06 7.25
N LEU A 235 0.83 -10.78 7.51
CA LEU A 235 2.17 -10.38 7.93
C LEU A 235 2.53 -10.98 9.30
N ALA A 236 1.59 -10.96 10.25
CA ALA A 236 1.73 -11.62 11.55
C ALA A 236 1.92 -13.14 11.43
N LYS A 237 1.04 -13.84 10.68
CA LYS A 237 1.17 -15.29 10.46
C LYS A 237 2.45 -15.70 9.72
N ALA A 238 3.02 -14.80 8.93
CA ALA A 238 4.22 -15.08 8.15
C ALA A 238 5.55 -14.81 8.90
N ALA A 239 5.51 -14.31 10.14
CA ALA A 239 6.68 -14.01 10.98
C ALA A 239 7.78 -13.25 10.21
N VAL A 240 7.39 -12.15 9.57
CA VAL A 240 8.23 -11.40 8.62
C VAL A 240 9.27 -10.54 9.34
N ALA A 241 8.91 -9.94 10.48
CA ALA A 241 9.75 -9.01 11.22
C ALA A 241 9.52 -9.13 12.73
N ASP A 242 10.56 -8.84 13.51
CA ASP A 242 10.52 -8.94 14.98
C ASP A 242 9.47 -8.03 15.61
N HIS A 243 9.20 -6.87 15.00
CA HIS A 243 8.17 -5.94 15.45
C HIS A 243 7.28 -5.53 14.27
N LEU A 244 5.97 -5.58 14.49
CA LEU A 244 4.92 -5.21 13.53
C LEU A 244 4.19 -3.97 14.04
N ILE A 245 4.14 -2.93 13.21
CA ILE A 245 3.68 -1.60 13.63
C ILE A 245 2.66 -1.06 12.62
N ILE A 246 1.59 -0.44 13.09
CA ILE A 246 0.58 0.23 12.27
C ILE A 246 0.73 1.73 12.44
N ALA A 247 0.98 2.45 11.34
CA ALA A 247 1.07 3.90 11.33
C ALA A 247 -0.17 4.53 10.66
N VAL A 248 -0.91 5.33 11.42
CA VAL A 248 -2.23 5.88 11.05
C VAL A 248 -2.35 7.35 11.42
N PRO A 249 -3.21 8.15 10.76
CA PRO A 249 -3.59 9.47 11.26
C PRO A 249 -4.12 9.41 12.69
N GLU A 250 -3.87 10.45 13.48
CA GLU A 250 -4.38 10.56 14.85
C GLU A 250 -5.90 10.29 14.95
N ASN A 251 -6.32 9.58 15.99
CA ASN A 251 -7.72 9.27 16.31
C ASN A 251 -8.47 8.40 15.26
N MET A 252 -7.79 7.83 14.25
CA MET A 252 -8.45 6.97 13.25
C MET A 252 -8.88 5.60 13.83
N ILE A 253 -8.11 5.04 14.78
CA ILE A 253 -8.34 3.73 15.40
C ILE A 253 -7.84 3.76 16.85
N SER A 254 -8.60 3.18 17.79
CA SER A 254 -8.15 3.03 19.19
C SER A 254 -7.12 1.90 19.30
N ALA A 255 -6.10 2.04 20.17
CA ALA A 255 -5.06 1.02 20.36
C ALA A 255 -5.61 -0.34 20.84
N ASP A 256 -6.72 -0.32 21.58
CA ASP A 256 -7.39 -1.51 22.11
C ASP A 256 -8.10 -2.34 21.02
N GLU A 257 -8.53 -1.71 19.93
CA GLU A 257 -9.16 -2.42 18.80
C GLU A 257 -8.14 -3.32 18.08
N MET A 258 -6.88 -2.88 18.05
CA MET A 258 -5.81 -3.54 17.30
C MET A 258 -5.32 -4.81 18.02
N PRO A 259 -4.82 -5.83 17.28
CA PRO A 259 -4.26 -7.03 17.89
C PRO A 259 -3.12 -6.70 18.87
N ASP A 260 -2.84 -7.60 19.81
CA ASP A 260 -1.84 -7.31 20.85
C ASP A 260 -0.40 -7.42 20.35
N ASN A 261 -0.16 -8.24 19.32
CA ASN A 261 1.13 -8.35 18.66
C ASN A 261 1.43 -7.23 17.63
N TRP A 262 0.68 -6.12 17.65
CA TRP A 262 0.88 -4.96 16.78
C TRP A 262 1.04 -3.67 17.59
N GLY A 263 2.12 -2.95 17.33
CA GLY A 263 2.31 -1.58 17.82
C GLY A 263 1.47 -0.58 17.03
N VAL A 264 1.14 0.56 17.64
CA VAL A 264 0.27 1.59 17.06
C VAL A 264 0.93 2.96 17.17
N TRP A 265 1.16 3.58 16.02
CA TRP A 265 1.77 4.88 15.84
C TRP A 265 0.76 5.86 15.24
N TYR A 266 0.47 6.95 15.96
CA TYR A 266 -0.33 8.06 15.44
C TYR A 266 0.58 9.09 14.77
N ILE A 267 0.35 9.30 13.47
CA ILE A 267 0.96 10.35 12.67
C ILE A 267 0.17 11.63 12.90
N MET A 268 0.82 12.60 13.52
CA MET A 268 0.26 13.91 13.81
C MET A 268 0.30 14.82 12.57
N PRO A 269 -0.53 15.88 12.48
CA PRO A 269 -0.57 16.78 11.31
C PRO A 269 0.75 17.49 10.98
N ASP A 270 1.63 17.68 11.98
CA ASP A 270 2.98 18.25 11.84
C ASP A 270 4.03 17.25 11.35
N ARG A 271 3.66 15.96 11.21
CA ARG A 271 4.53 14.80 10.88
C ARG A 271 5.44 14.35 12.03
N SER A 272 5.15 14.74 13.27
CA SER A 272 5.60 13.97 14.42
C SER A 272 4.83 12.63 14.48
N ILE A 273 5.37 11.67 15.23
CA ILE A 273 4.69 10.42 15.54
C ILE A 273 4.58 10.29 17.05
N ARG A 274 3.38 9.93 17.53
CA ARG A 274 3.12 9.51 18.90
C ARG A 274 2.93 8.01 18.92
N GLU A 275 3.79 7.29 19.63
CA GLU A 275 3.53 5.89 19.96
C GLU A 275 2.40 5.80 20.99
N VAL A 276 1.45 4.90 20.76
CA VAL A 276 0.26 4.69 21.60
C VAL A 276 0.22 3.27 22.17
N LYS A 277 0.81 2.31 21.45
CA LYS A 277 0.95 0.91 21.86
C LYS A 277 2.31 0.42 21.34
N ALA A 278 3.17 -0.07 22.22
CA ALA A 278 4.44 -0.65 21.82
C ALA A 278 4.21 -2.01 21.11
N PRO A 279 5.01 -2.36 20.08
CA PRO A 279 4.89 -3.65 19.40
C PRO A 279 5.49 -4.80 20.21
N GLU A 280 4.68 -5.82 20.51
CA GLU A 280 5.17 -7.10 21.03
C GLU A 280 6.26 -7.69 20.10
N LYS A 281 7.26 -8.35 20.69
CA LYS A 281 8.36 -8.95 19.93
C LYS A 281 7.97 -10.35 19.43
N GLN A 282 7.81 -10.49 18.12
CA GLN A 282 7.50 -11.78 17.49
C GLN A 282 8.75 -12.67 17.36
N GLU A 283 8.58 -13.98 17.60
CA GLU A 283 9.58 -15.01 17.32
C GLU A 283 9.84 -15.17 15.81
N CYS A 284 10.76 -14.39 15.25
CA CYS A 284 11.18 -14.49 13.86
C CYS A 284 12.45 -15.34 13.68
N SER A 285 12.43 -16.26 12.72
CA SER A 285 13.63 -17.04 12.37
C SER A 285 14.72 -16.16 11.77
N GLN A 286 15.98 -16.48 12.03
CA GLN A 286 17.13 -15.73 11.51
C GLN A 286 17.11 -15.64 9.97
N GLU A 287 16.69 -16.70 9.29
CA GLU A 287 16.48 -16.73 7.84
C GLU A 287 15.44 -15.70 7.39
N SER A 288 14.31 -15.57 8.11
CA SER A 288 13.25 -14.60 7.78
C SER A 288 13.74 -13.16 7.97
N ARG A 289 14.50 -12.89 9.04
CA ARG A 289 15.16 -11.58 9.27
C ARG A 289 16.13 -11.24 8.14
N LEU A 290 17.00 -12.19 7.74
CA LEU A 290 17.97 -12.00 6.66
C LEU A 290 17.32 -11.83 5.29
N HIS A 291 16.26 -12.59 4.99
CA HIS A 291 15.46 -12.44 3.78
C HIS A 291 14.80 -11.05 3.68
N LEU A 292 14.23 -10.55 4.79
CA LEU A 292 13.69 -9.19 4.82
C LEU A 292 14.80 -8.14 4.64
N MET A 293 15.96 -8.30 5.29
CA MET A 293 17.11 -7.41 5.13
C MET A 293 17.59 -7.33 3.67
N GLN A 294 17.65 -8.46 2.96
CA GLN A 294 17.96 -8.51 1.52
C GLN A 294 16.91 -7.77 0.68
N ASN A 295 15.63 -7.95 0.99
CA ASN A 295 14.54 -7.29 0.27
C ASN A 295 14.46 -5.77 0.55
N ILE A 296 14.81 -5.32 1.76
CA ILE A 296 15.02 -3.89 2.07
C ILE A 296 16.14 -3.35 1.17
N GLY A 297 17.27 -4.06 1.06
CA GLY A 297 18.37 -3.70 0.16
C GLY A 297 17.95 -3.62 -1.32
N HIS A 298 17.16 -4.57 -1.80
CA HIS A 298 16.63 -4.58 -3.17
C HIS A 298 15.66 -3.41 -3.42
N ALA A 299 14.75 -3.12 -2.49
CA ALA A 299 13.82 -2.00 -2.60
C ALA A 299 14.53 -0.64 -2.51
N ALA A 300 15.57 -0.52 -1.68
CA ALA A 300 16.44 0.65 -1.62
C ALA A 300 17.22 0.84 -2.93
N LEU A 301 17.79 -0.23 -3.50
CA LEU A 301 18.46 -0.19 -4.81
C LEU A 301 17.52 0.31 -5.91
N ASN A 302 16.30 -0.23 -6.01
CA ASN A 302 15.31 0.22 -6.99
C ASN A 302 14.95 1.70 -6.81
N SER A 303 14.89 2.19 -5.56
CA SER A 303 14.64 3.60 -5.24
C SER A 303 15.81 4.50 -5.65
N VAL A 304 17.05 4.07 -5.44
CA VAL A 304 18.27 4.79 -5.86
C VAL A 304 18.38 4.82 -7.38
N LEU A 305 18.17 3.70 -8.06
CA LEU A 305 18.17 3.63 -9.53
C LEU A 305 17.12 4.59 -10.12
N PHE A 306 15.89 4.57 -9.60
CA PHE A 306 14.85 5.51 -10.01
C PHE A 306 15.24 6.98 -9.78
N ALA A 307 15.80 7.32 -8.62
CA ALA A 307 16.27 8.67 -8.32
C ALA A 307 17.40 9.14 -9.25
N GLN A 308 18.28 8.23 -9.68
CA GLN A 308 19.33 8.48 -10.66
C GLN A 308 18.86 8.39 -12.12
N GLY A 309 17.58 8.08 -12.36
CA GLY A 309 17.00 7.95 -13.70
C GLY A 309 17.32 6.64 -14.43
N VAL A 310 17.98 5.67 -13.75
CA VAL A 310 18.27 4.35 -14.31
C VAL A 310 17.05 3.45 -14.16
N LYS A 311 16.70 2.72 -15.23
CA LYS A 311 15.69 1.67 -15.24
C LYS A 311 16.34 0.35 -15.64
N VAL A 312 15.78 -0.76 -15.15
CA VAL A 312 16.16 -2.12 -15.53
C VAL A 312 14.93 -2.80 -16.12
N ASP A 313 15.06 -3.34 -17.33
CA ASP A 313 14.02 -4.14 -17.97
C ASP A 313 13.93 -5.54 -17.31
N ASN A 314 12.82 -6.25 -17.52
CA ASN A 314 12.66 -7.66 -17.09
C ASN A 314 13.74 -8.61 -17.66
N SER A 315 14.46 -8.19 -18.71
CA SER A 315 15.60 -8.91 -19.32
C SER A 315 16.96 -8.51 -18.76
N GLY A 316 17.01 -7.77 -17.64
CA GLY A 316 18.24 -7.29 -17.00
C GLY A 316 18.93 -6.12 -17.71
N ARG A 317 18.44 -5.69 -18.88
CA ARG A 317 19.01 -4.57 -19.65
C ARG A 317 18.75 -3.24 -18.96
N THR A 318 19.78 -2.41 -18.82
CA THR A 318 19.67 -1.06 -18.28
C THR A 318 19.24 -0.05 -19.34
N ARG A 319 18.42 0.93 -18.94
CA ARG A 319 18.05 2.10 -19.76
C ARG A 319 18.20 3.37 -18.93
N PHE A 320 18.74 4.41 -19.55
CA PHE A 320 18.86 5.74 -18.93
C PHE A 320 17.64 6.59 -19.28
N THR A 321 17.07 7.24 -18.28
CA THR A 321 15.94 8.16 -18.41
C THR A 321 16.22 9.45 -17.64
N ARG A 322 15.50 10.52 -17.95
CA ARG A 322 15.69 11.82 -17.27
C ARG A 322 15.39 11.67 -15.78
N GLN A 323 16.37 12.02 -14.93
CA GLN A 323 16.22 12.02 -13.47
C GLN A 323 14.91 12.73 -13.04
N PRO A 324 14.17 12.17 -12.06
CA PRO A 324 12.97 12.79 -11.53
C PRO A 324 13.32 14.12 -10.85
N ARG A 325 13.07 15.23 -11.55
CA ARG A 325 13.31 16.57 -11.01
C ARG A 325 12.46 16.81 -9.77
N ALA A 326 13.12 17.03 -8.63
CA ALA A 326 12.49 17.67 -7.49
C ALA A 326 11.84 18.98 -7.95
N ARG A 327 10.52 19.11 -7.77
CA ARG A 327 9.84 20.39 -7.95
C ARG A 327 10.34 21.33 -6.86
N ARG A 328 11.20 22.29 -7.24
CA ARG A 328 11.27 23.55 -6.49
C ARG A 328 9.85 24.11 -6.43
N LYS A 329 9.39 24.41 -5.22
CA LYS A 329 8.21 25.24 -4.99
C LYS A 329 8.63 26.70 -5.10
#